data_AF-A0A9P4QYG6-F1
#
_entry.id   AF-A0A9P4QYG6-F1
#
_cell.length_a   1.000
_cell.length_b   1.000
_cell.length_c   1.000
_cell.angle_alpha   90.00
_cell.angle_beta   90.00
_cell.angle_gamma   90.00
#
_symmetry.space_group_name_H-M   'P 1'
#
loop_
_entity.id
_entity.type
_entity.pdbx_description
1 polymer ?
#
loop_
_entity_poly.entity_id
_entity_poly.type
_entity_poly.pdbx_seq_one_letter_code
_entity_poly.pdbx_strand_id
1 'polypeptide(L)'
;MCPQCPQANHITHEKLFWYEYSEFWKDEQYRFLSAAFSPADENTPLSDLDNRVHDLFSISNWGNESVSFSLWDAIEPSLRVASLLIKEKKMMGYWSHVANGFVVGDAEGKLHIASSTLEDTSEGQMWVEAIFDHLATKTNFSFESLWEEAIYARHSTYRPHAWVYPETLRIKVAGKVKERPIYSTDHFIQIDRHWLEYFENIYAEDDFHRKMLMQWSFISSLMHEVAHAFMCVCHGHIMDHCQYEPRVFFENGIFEAGYQYEMFLYGSKRLAAFDESMKYGHGIETQWNTQYIATDTAVSQDGFPDLFLPGEPGTTEFIIPTSWMNSWFFKATWDQIRKSPSGFSFMQNEISRVELRKFLLESINSVIEVTVDGVVKAKMRGKENYDLVIEEIRPAPGELWIKRKPTPYRLPLRPIEW
;
A
#
# COMPACT_ATOMS: atom_id res chain seq x y z
N MET A 1 -49.26 0.26 14.69
CA MET A 1 -48.73 0.24 13.29
C MET A 1 -49.76 0.89 12.39
N CYS A 2 -49.40 1.97 11.69
CA CYS A 2 -50.31 2.74 10.84
C CYS A 2 -50.40 2.10 9.44
N PRO A 3 -51.60 1.78 8.89
CA PRO A 3 -51.74 1.07 7.61
C PRO A 3 -51.60 1.96 6.35
N GLN A 4 -51.19 3.22 6.48
CA GLN A 4 -51.23 4.22 5.39
C GLN A 4 -49.90 4.92 5.09
N CYS A 5 -48.76 4.39 5.52
CA CYS A 5 -47.47 4.89 5.04
C CYS A 5 -46.94 3.98 3.93
N PRO A 6 -47.04 4.36 2.65
CA PRO A 6 -46.22 3.74 1.63
C PRO A 6 -44.79 4.26 1.83
N GLN A 7 -43.92 3.48 2.47
CA GLN A 7 -42.48 3.63 2.28
C GLN A 7 -42.14 3.09 0.89
N ALA A 8 -42.59 3.79 -0.14
CA ALA A 8 -41.98 3.70 -1.44
C ALA A 8 -40.63 4.41 -1.31
N ASN A 9 -39.54 3.65 -1.44
CA ASN A 9 -38.20 4.19 -1.62
C ASN A 9 -38.19 5.06 -2.89
N HIS A 10 -38.57 6.33 -2.75
CA HIS A 10 -38.32 7.36 -3.75
C HIS A 10 -36.81 7.62 -3.75
N ILE A 11 -36.07 6.72 -4.40
CA ILE A 11 -34.82 7.12 -5.02
C ILE A 11 -35.24 8.09 -6.12
N THR A 12 -35.06 9.38 -5.88
CA THR A 12 -35.37 10.40 -6.88
C THR A 12 -34.51 10.14 -8.12
N HIS A 13 -35.05 10.41 -9.31
CA HIS A 13 -34.29 10.32 -10.57
C HIS A 13 -32.96 11.10 -10.50
N GLU A 14 -32.89 12.15 -9.68
CA GLU A 14 -31.67 12.89 -9.37
C GLU A 14 -30.61 12.01 -8.68
N LYS A 15 -30.97 11.19 -7.69
CA LYS A 15 -30.03 10.27 -7.01
C LYS A 15 -29.54 9.16 -7.92
N LEU A 16 -30.41 8.61 -8.78
CA LEU A 16 -30.01 7.63 -9.81
C LEU A 16 -29.10 8.26 -10.87
N PHE A 17 -29.40 9.49 -11.29
CA PHE A 17 -28.57 10.24 -12.23
C PHE A 17 -27.17 10.51 -11.66
N TRP A 18 -27.04 10.89 -10.39
CA TRP A 18 -25.73 11.03 -9.73
C TRP A 18 -25.00 9.70 -9.56
N TYR A 19 -25.70 8.58 -9.34
CA TYR A 19 -25.08 7.26 -9.18
C TYR A 19 -24.54 6.72 -10.52
N GLU A 20 -25.34 6.74 -11.59
CA GLU A 20 -24.90 6.33 -12.93
C GLU A 20 -23.89 7.32 -13.55
N TYR A 21 -23.99 8.63 -13.27
CA TYR A 21 -22.92 9.57 -13.58
C TYR A 21 -21.65 9.21 -12.80
N SER A 22 -21.74 8.89 -11.51
CA SER A 22 -20.54 8.62 -10.70
C SER A 22 -19.74 7.44 -11.23
N GLU A 23 -20.37 6.36 -11.71
CA GLU A 23 -19.68 5.21 -12.29
C GLU A 23 -19.03 5.52 -13.65
N PHE A 24 -19.73 6.22 -14.55
CA PHE A 24 -19.14 6.64 -15.83
C PHE A 24 -17.95 7.61 -15.65
N TRP A 25 -18.08 8.53 -14.69
CA TRP A 25 -16.99 9.45 -14.37
C TRP A 25 -15.85 8.76 -13.64
N LYS A 26 -16.09 7.73 -12.82
CA LYS A 26 -15.02 6.91 -12.24
C LYS A 26 -14.17 6.28 -13.34
N ASP A 27 -14.78 5.63 -14.33
CA ASP A 27 -14.04 5.02 -15.45
C ASP A 27 -13.13 6.01 -16.19
N GLU A 28 -13.67 7.18 -16.56
CA GLU A 28 -12.88 8.20 -17.27
C GLU A 28 -11.88 8.94 -16.37
N GLN A 29 -12.22 9.17 -15.10
CA GLN A 29 -11.27 9.67 -14.10
C GLN A 29 -10.09 8.70 -13.97
N TYR A 30 -10.37 7.41 -13.86
CA TYR A 30 -9.34 6.40 -13.73
C TYR A 30 -8.48 6.26 -14.99
N ARG A 31 -9.06 6.38 -16.20
CA ARG A 31 -8.28 6.47 -17.44
C ARG A 31 -7.38 7.70 -17.49
N PHE A 32 -7.90 8.85 -17.07
CA PHE A 32 -7.13 10.09 -17.02
C PHE A 32 -6.00 10.01 -16.00
N LEU A 33 -6.25 9.44 -14.82
CA LEU A 33 -5.24 9.15 -13.81
C LEU A 33 -4.18 8.20 -14.36
N SER A 34 -4.60 7.11 -15.04
CA SER A 34 -3.69 6.16 -15.67
C SER A 34 -2.77 6.83 -16.68
N ALA A 35 -3.31 7.70 -17.55
CA ALA A 35 -2.52 8.48 -18.50
C ALA A 35 -1.60 9.52 -17.84
N ALA A 36 -2.03 10.15 -16.75
CA ALA A 36 -1.25 11.16 -16.03
C ALA A 36 -0.11 10.54 -15.17
N PHE A 37 -0.30 9.31 -14.71
CA PHE A 37 0.60 8.63 -13.78
C PHE A 37 1.34 7.43 -14.38
N SER A 38 1.22 7.21 -15.69
CA SER A 38 1.98 6.23 -16.47
C SER A 38 3.17 6.88 -17.21
N PRO A 39 4.40 6.79 -16.68
CA PRO A 39 5.59 7.26 -17.38
C PRO A 39 6.53 6.13 -17.81
N ALA A 40 6.18 4.87 -17.59
CA ALA A 40 7.02 3.76 -18.02
C ALA A 40 6.65 3.39 -19.46
N ASP A 41 7.61 3.55 -20.37
CA ASP A 41 7.60 2.88 -21.67
C ASP A 41 7.39 1.38 -21.42
N GLU A 42 6.49 0.71 -22.16
CA GLU A 42 6.26 -0.74 -22.06
C GLU A 42 7.56 -1.54 -22.27
N ASN A 43 8.58 -0.95 -22.89
CA ASN A 43 9.92 -1.50 -23.05
C ASN A 43 10.82 -1.35 -21.81
N THR A 44 10.38 -0.66 -20.77
CA THR A 44 11.13 -0.50 -19.52
C THR A 44 11.17 -1.84 -18.79
N PRO A 45 12.34 -2.35 -18.38
CA PRO A 45 12.39 -3.56 -17.58
C PRO A 45 11.63 -3.34 -16.26
N LEU A 46 10.96 -4.36 -15.74
CA LEU A 46 10.22 -4.28 -14.47
C LEU A 46 11.14 -3.97 -13.27
N SER A 47 12.41 -4.40 -13.34
CA SER A 47 13.40 -4.15 -12.30
C SER A 47 14.81 -4.28 -12.85
N ASP A 48 15.77 -3.53 -12.27
CA ASP A 48 17.21 -3.75 -12.45
C ASP A 48 17.93 -4.16 -11.15
N LEU A 49 17.17 -4.39 -10.06
CA LEU A 49 17.71 -4.80 -8.77
C LEU A 49 18.35 -6.17 -8.88
N ASP A 50 19.57 -6.30 -8.37
CA ASP A 50 20.32 -7.55 -8.31
C ASP A 50 20.75 -7.91 -6.88
N ASN A 51 20.17 -7.24 -5.88
CA ASN A 51 20.42 -7.58 -4.50
C ASN A 51 19.88 -8.98 -4.19
N ARG A 52 20.60 -9.69 -3.33
CA ARG A 52 20.13 -10.96 -2.78
C ARG A 52 18.83 -10.76 -2.00
N VAL A 53 17.86 -11.66 -2.21
CA VAL A 53 16.66 -11.79 -1.37
C VAL A 53 17.08 -12.20 0.05
N HIS A 54 16.62 -11.48 1.05
CA HIS A 54 16.92 -11.72 2.46
C HIS A 54 16.45 -13.12 2.88
N ASP A 55 17.17 -13.75 3.82
CA ASP A 55 16.90 -15.13 4.21
C ASP A 55 15.51 -15.32 4.83
N LEU A 56 14.96 -14.25 5.41
CA LEU A 56 13.54 -14.19 5.80
C LEU A 56 12.61 -14.58 4.68
N PHE A 57 12.83 -14.07 3.47
CA PHE A 57 11.98 -14.33 2.31
C PHE A 57 12.48 -15.49 1.45
N SER A 58 13.49 -16.24 1.91
CA SER A 58 14.07 -17.34 1.16
C SER A 58 13.03 -18.37 0.76
N ILE A 59 13.21 -19.02 -0.40
CA ILE A 59 12.29 -20.04 -0.90
C ILE A 59 12.03 -21.17 0.12
N SER A 60 12.99 -21.49 0.98
CA SER A 60 12.83 -22.51 2.04
C SER A 60 11.83 -22.14 3.12
N ASN A 61 11.51 -20.85 3.28
CA ASN A 61 10.49 -20.38 4.21
C ASN A 61 9.10 -20.43 3.59
N TRP A 62 8.97 -20.68 2.29
CA TRP A 62 7.71 -20.97 1.63
C TRP A 62 7.56 -22.49 1.58
N GLY A 63 6.63 -23.07 2.34
CA GLY A 63 6.56 -24.53 2.54
C GLY A 63 6.73 -25.33 1.24
N ASN A 64 7.42 -26.48 1.32
CA ASN A 64 7.97 -27.27 0.19
C ASN A 64 7.03 -27.60 -0.98
N GLU A 65 5.72 -27.44 -0.82
CA GLU A 65 4.71 -27.78 -1.83
C GLU A 65 4.12 -26.55 -2.56
N SER A 66 4.56 -25.33 -2.23
CA SER A 66 3.75 -24.12 -2.49
C SER A 66 4.29 -23.17 -3.56
N VAL A 67 5.56 -23.29 -3.96
CA VAL A 67 6.19 -22.29 -4.85
C VAL A 67 6.86 -22.96 -6.05
N SER A 68 6.21 -22.82 -7.21
CA SER A 68 6.79 -23.19 -8.50
C SER A 68 7.95 -22.26 -8.87
N PHE A 69 8.85 -22.70 -9.74
CA PHE A 69 9.94 -21.85 -10.24
C PHE A 69 9.40 -20.60 -10.96
N SER A 70 8.31 -20.76 -11.73
CA SER A 70 7.62 -19.64 -12.39
C SER A 70 7.02 -18.65 -11.38
N LEU A 71 6.41 -19.13 -10.30
CA LEU A 71 5.91 -18.27 -9.24
C LEU A 71 7.05 -17.51 -8.58
N TRP A 72 8.14 -18.20 -8.26
CA TRP A 72 9.31 -17.59 -7.64
C TRP A 72 9.89 -16.47 -8.52
N ASP A 73 10.12 -16.75 -9.80
CA ASP A 73 10.61 -15.76 -10.77
C ASP A 73 9.66 -14.56 -10.87
N ALA A 74 8.35 -14.79 -10.81
CA ALA A 74 7.35 -13.73 -10.84
C ALA A 74 7.41 -12.85 -9.59
N ILE A 75 7.52 -13.41 -8.38
CA ILE A 75 7.52 -12.62 -7.13
C ILE A 75 8.90 -12.11 -6.70
N GLU A 76 9.99 -12.65 -7.27
CA GLU A 76 11.36 -12.30 -6.88
C GLU A 76 11.63 -10.78 -6.88
N PRO A 77 11.19 -9.98 -7.88
CA PRO A 77 11.39 -8.53 -7.87
C PRO A 77 10.80 -7.88 -6.60
N SER A 78 9.58 -8.25 -6.21
CA SER A 78 8.97 -7.80 -4.96
C SER A 78 9.79 -8.21 -3.73
N LEU A 79 10.26 -9.46 -3.68
CA LEU A 79 11.06 -9.95 -2.56
C LEU A 79 12.41 -9.21 -2.46
N ARG A 80 13.01 -8.81 -3.59
CA ARG A 80 14.23 -7.98 -3.61
C ARG A 80 13.99 -6.59 -3.03
N VAL A 81 12.87 -5.95 -3.36
CA VAL A 81 12.46 -4.67 -2.76
C VAL A 81 12.19 -4.84 -1.26
N ALA A 82 11.38 -5.83 -0.86
CA ALA A 82 11.11 -6.14 0.55
C ALA A 82 12.40 -6.37 1.35
N SER A 83 13.38 -7.05 0.75
CA SER A 83 14.70 -7.25 1.34
C SER A 83 15.46 -5.95 1.57
N LEU A 84 15.36 -4.97 0.67
CA LEU A 84 15.96 -3.65 0.87
C LEU A 84 15.20 -2.86 1.95
N LEU A 85 13.88 -2.99 2.05
CA LEU A 85 13.07 -2.36 3.10
C LEU A 85 13.43 -2.83 4.53
N ILE A 86 14.03 -4.02 4.68
CA ILE A 86 14.49 -4.57 5.97
C ILE A 86 16.03 -4.54 6.17
N LYS A 87 16.81 -4.16 5.14
CA LYS A 87 18.29 -4.11 5.20
C LYS A 87 18.90 -2.74 5.01
N GLU A 88 18.27 -1.88 4.22
CA GLU A 88 18.82 -0.55 3.92
C GLU A 88 18.72 0.31 5.18
N LYS A 89 19.86 0.76 5.72
CA LYS A 89 19.92 1.51 6.99
C LYS A 89 18.95 2.69 7.03
N LYS A 90 18.78 3.36 5.89
CA LYS A 90 17.90 4.52 5.72
C LYS A 90 16.41 4.20 5.82
N MET A 91 16.04 2.93 5.68
CA MET A 91 14.67 2.41 5.83
C MET A 91 14.41 1.86 7.25
N MET A 92 15.43 1.79 8.11
CA MET A 92 15.35 1.10 9.40
C MET A 92 14.65 1.89 10.50
N GLY A 93 14.17 3.11 10.26
CA GLY A 93 13.62 3.98 11.30
C GLY A 93 12.51 3.31 12.11
N TYR A 94 11.49 2.76 11.44
CA TYR A 94 10.41 1.99 12.08
C TYR A 94 10.95 0.79 12.87
N TRP A 95 11.76 -0.06 12.23
CA TRP A 95 12.29 -1.29 12.81
C TRP A 95 13.18 -1.01 14.03
N SER A 96 14.02 0.03 13.94
CA SER A 96 14.89 0.48 15.02
C SER A 96 14.09 0.98 16.21
N HIS A 97 13.04 1.74 15.97
CA HIS A 97 12.17 2.23 17.05
C HIS A 97 11.47 1.07 17.76
N VAL A 98 10.87 0.14 17.00
CA VAL A 98 10.20 -1.05 17.58
C VAL A 98 11.19 -1.93 18.32
N ALA A 99 12.35 -2.22 17.74
CA ALA A 99 13.34 -3.10 18.36
C ALA A 99 13.94 -2.50 19.62
N ASN A 100 14.25 -1.19 19.62
CA ASN A 100 15.08 -0.59 20.67
C ASN A 100 14.30 0.20 21.70
N GLY A 101 13.07 0.61 21.38
CA GLY A 101 12.17 1.29 22.30
C GLY A 101 11.64 0.38 23.40
N PHE A 102 10.92 0.99 24.34
CA PHE A 102 10.30 0.29 25.46
C PHE A 102 8.83 0.68 25.56
N VAL A 103 7.98 -0.28 25.90
CA VAL A 103 6.55 -0.04 25.99
C VAL A 103 6.21 0.70 27.28
N VAL A 104 5.42 1.75 27.15
CA VAL A 104 4.91 2.59 28.23
C VAL A 104 3.40 2.81 28.05
N GLY A 105 2.69 3.00 29.16
CA GLY A 105 1.28 3.40 29.14
C GLY A 105 1.15 4.93 29.19
N ASP A 106 0.20 5.48 28.43
CA ASP A 106 -0.24 6.87 28.59
C ASP A 106 -1.27 7.04 29.73
N ALA A 107 -1.79 8.25 29.91
CA ALA A 107 -2.75 8.56 30.97
C ALA A 107 -4.10 7.83 30.77
N GLU A 108 -4.40 7.45 29.55
CA GLU A 108 -5.58 6.71 29.11
C GLU A 108 -5.38 5.19 29.18
N GLY A 109 -4.18 4.72 29.55
CA GLY A 109 -3.83 3.31 29.64
C GLY A 109 -3.50 2.65 28.29
N LYS A 110 -3.34 3.43 27.22
CA LYS A 110 -2.93 2.94 25.91
C LYS A 110 -1.42 2.75 25.89
N LEU A 111 -0.99 1.66 25.26
CA LEU A 111 0.42 1.31 25.17
C LEU A 111 1.06 1.98 23.96
N HIS A 112 2.24 2.56 24.16
CA HIS A 112 3.08 3.09 23.10
C HIS A 112 4.54 2.71 23.31
N ILE A 113 5.32 2.68 22.23
CA ILE A 113 6.76 2.46 22.26
C ILE A 113 7.41 3.84 22.42
N ALA A 114 8.12 4.03 23.53
CA ALA A 114 8.90 5.23 23.76
C ALA A 114 10.30 5.10 23.16
N SER A 115 10.83 6.24 22.68
CA SER A 115 12.15 6.26 22.06
C SER A 115 13.27 5.86 23.02
N SER A 116 14.29 5.22 22.47
CA SER A 116 15.47 4.74 23.16
C SER A 116 16.75 5.42 22.66
N THR A 117 17.76 5.51 23.53
CA THR A 117 19.09 6.02 23.16
C THR A 117 19.85 5.13 22.19
N LEU A 118 19.34 3.91 21.92
CA LEU A 118 19.90 3.00 20.93
C LEU A 118 19.41 3.28 19.50
N GLU A 119 18.35 4.07 19.32
CA GLU A 119 17.89 4.48 18.00
C GLU A 119 19.01 5.20 17.23
N ASP A 120 19.15 4.89 15.94
CA ASP A 120 20.20 5.39 15.04
C ASP A 120 21.65 5.04 15.41
N THR A 121 21.87 4.25 16.47
CA THR A 121 23.21 3.75 16.83
C THR A 121 23.57 2.50 16.03
N SER A 122 24.88 2.22 15.89
CA SER A 122 25.33 0.96 15.28
C SER A 122 24.88 -0.27 16.08
N GLU A 123 24.80 -0.15 17.41
CA GLU A 123 24.29 -1.21 18.26
C GLU A 123 22.78 -1.46 18.06
N GLY A 124 21.98 -0.40 17.98
CA GLY A 124 20.55 -0.51 17.71
C GLY A 124 20.28 -1.17 16.35
N GLN A 125 21.07 -0.84 15.34
CA GLN A 125 21.04 -1.49 14.04
C GLN A 125 21.36 -2.99 14.12
N MET A 126 22.38 -3.37 14.89
CA MET A 126 22.74 -4.79 15.09
C MET A 126 21.62 -5.58 15.78
N TRP A 127 20.84 -4.96 16.68
CA TRP A 127 19.67 -5.61 17.26
C TRP A 127 18.58 -5.85 16.21
N VAL A 128 18.29 -4.87 15.36
CA VAL A 128 17.31 -5.01 14.27
C VAL A 128 17.70 -6.16 13.34
N GLU A 129 18.95 -6.19 12.89
CA GLU A 129 19.49 -7.25 12.02
C GLU A 129 19.37 -8.62 12.68
N ALA A 130 19.75 -8.74 13.96
CA ALA A 130 19.65 -10.00 14.69
C ALA A 130 18.21 -10.48 14.88
N ILE A 131 17.24 -9.57 15.00
CA ILE A 131 15.81 -9.91 15.05
C ILE A 131 15.33 -10.43 13.68
N PHE A 132 15.73 -9.80 12.58
CA PHE A 132 15.40 -10.31 11.24
C PHE A 132 16.07 -11.65 10.94
N ASP A 133 17.30 -11.86 11.40
CA ASP A 133 17.96 -13.17 11.33
C ASP A 133 17.21 -14.23 12.16
N HIS A 134 16.69 -13.86 13.33
CA HIS A 134 15.85 -14.73 14.14
C HIS A 134 14.55 -15.09 13.39
N LEU A 135 13.82 -14.08 12.89
CA LEU A 135 12.61 -14.27 12.10
C LEU A 135 12.87 -15.15 10.87
N ALA A 136 14.02 -15.02 10.22
CA ALA A 136 14.36 -15.85 9.07
C ALA A 136 14.38 -17.35 9.37
N THR A 137 14.55 -17.74 10.63
CA THR A 137 14.51 -19.15 11.07
C THR A 137 13.17 -19.58 11.68
N LYS A 138 12.26 -18.64 11.92
CA LYS A 138 11.01 -18.85 12.67
C LYS A 138 9.75 -18.52 11.87
N THR A 139 9.89 -17.88 10.72
CA THR A 139 8.77 -17.46 9.89
C THR A 139 8.57 -18.41 8.72
N ASN A 140 7.32 -18.85 8.54
CA ASN A 140 6.87 -19.61 7.39
C ASN A 140 5.85 -18.79 6.60
N PHE A 141 5.95 -18.85 5.28
CA PHE A 141 5.02 -18.24 4.33
C PHE A 141 4.19 -19.33 3.66
N SER A 142 2.91 -19.05 3.45
CA SER A 142 2.01 -19.93 2.71
C SER A 142 1.04 -19.10 1.88
N PHE A 143 0.60 -19.67 0.76
CA PHE A 143 -0.56 -19.16 0.01
C PHE A 143 -1.79 -19.94 0.45
N GLU A 144 -2.77 -19.27 1.05
CA GLU A 144 -3.95 -19.91 1.63
C GLU A 144 -5.23 -19.20 1.22
N SER A 145 -6.34 -19.95 1.14
CA SER A 145 -7.65 -19.32 0.97
C SER A 145 -8.03 -18.69 2.30
N LEU A 146 -8.06 -17.37 2.36
CA LEU A 146 -8.56 -16.67 3.55
C LEU A 146 -10.08 -16.57 3.42
N TRP A 147 -10.78 -16.87 4.52
CA TRP A 147 -12.25 -16.97 4.53
C TRP A 147 -12.94 -15.60 4.48
N GLU A 148 -12.17 -14.52 4.61
CA GLU A 148 -12.65 -13.14 4.67
C GLU A 148 -12.24 -12.42 3.38
N GLU A 149 -13.23 -12.01 2.58
CA GLU A 149 -13.05 -11.40 1.25
C GLU A 149 -12.19 -10.12 1.24
N ALA A 150 -11.92 -9.53 2.41
CA ALA A 150 -11.16 -8.29 2.57
C ALA A 150 -9.74 -8.48 3.15
N ILE A 151 -9.33 -9.70 3.49
CA ILE A 151 -8.00 -9.97 4.06
C ILE A 151 -7.05 -10.44 2.96
N TYR A 152 -5.97 -9.70 2.72
CA TYR A 152 -4.96 -10.04 1.70
C TYR A 152 -3.81 -10.90 2.23
N ALA A 153 -3.54 -10.77 3.52
CA ALA A 153 -2.55 -11.54 4.22
C ALA A 153 -2.91 -11.53 5.71
N ARG A 154 -2.33 -12.46 6.46
CA ARG A 154 -2.54 -12.58 7.88
C ARG A 154 -1.30 -13.14 8.55
N HIS A 155 -0.90 -12.50 9.64
CA HIS A 155 0.03 -13.02 10.61
C HIS A 155 -0.68 -13.89 11.65
N SER A 156 -0.05 -15.01 11.98
CA SER A 156 -0.42 -15.81 13.13
C SER A 156 0.82 -16.42 13.78
N THR A 157 0.67 -16.87 15.02
CA THR A 157 1.74 -17.57 15.75
C THR A 157 1.28 -18.95 16.17
N TYR A 158 2.21 -19.90 16.27
CA TYR A 158 1.91 -21.21 16.84
C TYR A 158 1.66 -21.06 18.35
N ARG A 159 0.42 -20.82 18.77
CA ARG A 159 0.07 -20.83 20.19
C ARG A 159 -0.10 -22.27 20.70
N PRO A 160 0.64 -22.62 21.75
CA PRO A 160 0.00 -23.14 22.93
C PRO A 160 0.21 -22.13 24.05
N HIS A 161 -0.90 -21.56 24.51
CA HIS A 161 -1.10 -20.54 25.55
C HIS A 161 -0.41 -20.76 26.92
N ALA A 162 0.54 -21.68 27.05
CA ALA A 162 1.03 -22.13 28.34
C ALA A 162 2.53 -21.88 28.59
N TRP A 163 3.42 -21.89 27.60
CA TRP A 163 4.87 -21.90 27.90
C TRP A 163 5.76 -21.38 26.76
N VAL A 164 5.56 -20.15 26.27
CA VAL A 164 6.61 -19.52 25.44
C VAL A 164 7.74 -19.11 26.38
N TYR A 165 8.86 -19.83 26.30
CA TYR A 165 10.05 -19.49 27.06
C TYR A 165 10.75 -18.32 26.37
N PRO A 166 11.13 -17.25 27.10
CA PRO A 166 11.92 -16.19 26.51
C PRO A 166 13.25 -16.79 26.02
N GLU A 167 13.46 -16.77 24.70
CA GLU A 167 14.78 -17.03 24.14
C GLU A 167 15.66 -15.80 24.37
N THR A 168 16.97 -15.99 24.38
CA THR A 168 17.92 -14.89 24.53
C THR A 168 18.63 -14.66 23.21
N LEU A 169 18.33 -13.52 22.58
CA LEU A 169 19.05 -13.06 21.39
C LEU A 169 20.39 -12.48 21.80
N ARG A 170 21.44 -12.80 21.04
CA ARG A 170 22.82 -12.39 21.33
C ARG A 170 23.42 -11.62 20.17
N ILE A 171 24.02 -10.48 20.46
CA ILE A 171 24.83 -9.72 19.48
C ILE A 171 26.23 -9.47 20.04
N LYS A 172 27.21 -9.22 19.17
CA LYS A 172 28.59 -8.92 19.57
C LYS A 172 28.97 -7.48 19.24
N VAL A 173 28.98 -6.60 20.24
CA VAL A 173 29.30 -5.17 20.09
C VAL A 173 30.68 -4.89 20.66
N ALA A 174 31.60 -4.41 19.82
CA ALA A 174 32.98 -4.07 20.22
C ALA A 174 33.67 -5.20 21.02
N GLY A 175 33.48 -6.46 20.59
CA GLY A 175 34.06 -7.64 21.24
C GLY A 175 33.29 -8.18 22.45
N LYS A 176 32.29 -7.46 22.96
CA LYS A 176 31.45 -7.89 24.09
C LYS A 176 30.16 -8.52 23.57
N VAL A 177 29.78 -9.66 24.14
CA VAL A 177 28.45 -10.26 23.90
C VAL A 177 27.43 -9.48 24.71
N LYS A 178 26.37 -9.04 24.04
CA LYS A 178 25.18 -8.46 24.65
C LYS A 178 24.01 -9.39 24.43
N GLU A 179 23.13 -9.44 25.40
CA GLU A 179 22.03 -10.39 25.45
C GLU A 179 20.74 -9.63 25.72
N ARG A 180 19.65 -10.02 25.06
CA ARG A 180 18.32 -9.48 25.29
C ARG A 180 17.29 -10.61 25.22
N PRO A 181 16.34 -10.69 26.16
CA PRO A 181 15.21 -11.61 26.01
C PRO A 181 14.36 -11.20 24.80
N ILE A 182 13.91 -12.20 24.05
CA ILE A 182 12.96 -12.03 22.94
C ILE A 182 11.82 -13.02 23.10
N TYR A 183 10.68 -12.70 22.49
CA TYR A 183 9.57 -13.63 22.38
C TYR A 183 9.79 -14.53 21.16
N SER A 184 10.28 -15.75 21.37
CA SER A 184 10.50 -16.68 20.26
C SER A 184 9.33 -17.62 20.11
N THR A 185 8.68 -17.54 18.95
CA THR A 185 7.63 -18.45 18.51
C THR A 185 7.74 -18.65 17.01
N ASP A 186 7.10 -19.68 16.49
CA ASP A 186 6.95 -19.84 15.06
C ASP A 186 5.87 -18.86 14.56
N HIS A 187 6.21 -18.12 13.52
CA HIS A 187 5.34 -17.17 12.85
C HIS A 187 4.86 -17.75 11.51
N PHE A 188 3.58 -17.61 11.23
CA PHE A 188 3.00 -17.97 9.94
C PHE A 188 2.42 -16.72 9.30
N ILE A 189 2.95 -16.36 8.14
CA ILE A 189 2.44 -15.29 7.31
C ILE A 189 1.70 -15.95 6.14
N GLN A 190 0.38 -15.96 6.26
CA GLN A 190 -0.54 -16.56 5.30
C GLN A 190 -0.93 -15.46 4.31
N ILE A 191 -0.60 -15.64 3.05
CA ILE A 191 -0.91 -14.70 1.97
C ILE A 191 -2.09 -15.26 1.20
N ASP A 192 -3.07 -14.42 0.86
CA ASP A 192 -4.27 -14.94 0.21
C ASP A 192 -3.95 -15.57 -1.16
N ARG A 193 -4.67 -16.66 -1.46
CA ARG A 193 -4.49 -17.49 -2.64
C ARG A 193 -4.66 -16.73 -3.96
N HIS A 194 -5.40 -15.62 -4.01
CA HIS A 194 -5.50 -14.83 -5.23
C HIS A 194 -4.13 -14.34 -5.74
N TRP A 195 -3.15 -14.11 -4.84
CA TRP A 195 -1.78 -13.75 -5.23
C TRP A 195 -1.10 -14.87 -6.00
N LEU A 196 -1.23 -16.10 -5.50
CA LEU A 196 -0.73 -17.30 -6.18
C LEU A 196 -1.37 -17.43 -7.57
N GLU A 197 -2.70 -17.34 -7.64
CA GLU A 197 -3.44 -17.46 -8.90
C GLU A 197 -3.01 -16.40 -9.92
N TYR A 198 -2.84 -15.15 -9.46
CA TYR A 198 -2.39 -14.06 -10.31
C TYR A 198 -0.95 -14.27 -10.80
N PHE A 199 0.01 -14.51 -9.90
CA PHE A 199 1.42 -14.61 -10.27
C PHE A 199 1.73 -15.85 -11.12
N GLU A 200 1.01 -16.96 -10.94
CA GLU A 200 1.21 -18.17 -11.74
C GLU A 200 0.52 -18.10 -13.11
N ASN A 201 -0.70 -17.54 -13.19
CA ASN A 201 -1.55 -17.72 -14.36
C ASN A 201 -1.75 -16.45 -15.20
N ILE A 202 -1.63 -15.26 -14.59
CA ILE A 202 -1.99 -13.99 -15.24
C ILE A 202 -0.75 -13.12 -15.45
N TYR A 203 0.16 -13.11 -14.48
CA TYR A 203 1.26 -12.15 -14.42
C TYR A 203 2.11 -12.09 -15.68
N ALA A 204 2.43 -13.21 -16.34
CA ALA A 204 3.28 -13.16 -17.54
C ALA A 204 2.66 -12.35 -18.70
N GLU A 205 1.36 -12.49 -18.90
CA GLU A 205 0.61 -11.92 -20.04
C GLU A 205 0.05 -10.52 -19.76
N ASP A 206 0.07 -10.10 -18.50
CA ASP A 206 -0.53 -8.85 -18.07
C ASP A 206 0.24 -7.61 -18.55
N ASP A 207 -0.43 -6.45 -18.55
CA ASP A 207 0.20 -5.20 -18.90
C ASP A 207 1.19 -4.72 -17.82
N PHE A 208 2.11 -3.85 -18.21
CA PHE A 208 3.15 -3.34 -17.31
C PHE A 208 2.57 -2.68 -16.04
N HIS A 209 1.49 -1.90 -16.17
CA HIS A 209 0.93 -1.17 -15.04
C HIS A 209 0.34 -2.10 -14.02
N ARG A 210 -0.44 -3.08 -14.47
CA ARG A 210 -1.04 -4.06 -13.57
C ARG A 210 0.00 -4.94 -12.92
N LYS A 211 1.05 -5.36 -13.64
CA LYS A 211 2.22 -6.03 -13.06
C LYS A 211 2.81 -5.21 -11.92
N MET A 212 3.05 -3.92 -12.13
CA MET A 212 3.64 -3.05 -11.10
C MET A 212 2.73 -2.86 -9.89
N LEU A 213 1.43 -2.63 -10.10
CA LEU A 213 0.47 -2.52 -9.01
C LEU A 213 0.41 -3.78 -8.16
N MET A 214 0.42 -4.95 -8.80
CA MET A 214 0.35 -6.22 -8.10
C MET A 214 1.66 -6.53 -7.36
N GLN A 215 2.82 -6.24 -7.97
CA GLN A 215 4.12 -6.36 -7.29
C GLN A 215 4.18 -5.48 -6.03
N TRP A 216 3.77 -4.20 -6.13
CA TRP A 216 3.78 -3.29 -5.00
C TRP A 216 2.77 -3.67 -3.92
N SER A 217 1.56 -4.06 -4.32
CA SER A 217 0.52 -4.47 -3.40
C SER A 217 0.91 -5.74 -2.64
N PHE A 218 1.60 -6.68 -3.31
CA PHE A 218 2.20 -7.84 -2.67
C PHE A 218 3.30 -7.44 -1.68
N ILE A 219 4.23 -6.53 -2.03
CA ILE A 219 5.25 -6.01 -1.09
C ILE A 219 4.58 -5.42 0.15
N SER A 220 3.58 -4.57 -0.05
CA SER A 220 2.90 -3.88 1.05
C SER A 220 2.23 -4.87 1.98
N SER A 221 1.48 -5.85 1.45
CA SER A 221 0.81 -6.87 2.26
C SER A 221 1.81 -7.78 2.97
N LEU A 222 2.90 -8.17 2.30
CA LEU A 222 3.96 -8.96 2.92
C LEU A 222 4.63 -8.21 4.07
N MET A 223 5.02 -6.95 3.85
CA MET A 223 5.72 -6.15 4.85
C MET A 223 4.83 -5.76 6.02
N HIS A 224 3.53 -5.59 5.77
CA HIS A 224 2.52 -5.41 6.80
C HIS A 224 2.53 -6.58 7.80
N GLU A 225 2.44 -7.82 7.30
CA GLU A 225 2.49 -9.01 8.19
C GLU A 225 3.86 -9.22 8.85
N VAL A 226 4.96 -8.86 8.16
CA VAL A 226 6.29 -8.87 8.77
C VAL A 226 6.37 -7.88 9.94
N ALA A 227 5.68 -6.75 9.87
CA ALA A 227 5.62 -5.80 10.98
C ALA A 227 4.98 -6.41 12.24
N HIS A 228 3.89 -7.17 12.07
CA HIS A 228 3.29 -7.96 13.17
C HIS A 228 4.25 -8.97 13.75
N ALA A 229 4.92 -9.77 12.90
CA ALA A 229 5.90 -10.75 13.37
C ALA A 229 7.05 -10.09 14.14
N PHE A 230 7.59 -8.98 13.62
CA PHE A 230 8.67 -8.24 14.25
C PHE A 230 8.25 -7.61 15.60
N MET A 231 7.06 -7.01 15.66
CA MET A 231 6.47 -6.49 16.89
C MET A 231 6.31 -7.60 17.93
N CYS A 232 5.83 -8.76 17.50
CA CYS A 232 5.64 -9.93 18.37
C CYS A 232 6.97 -10.42 18.95
N VAL A 233 8.05 -10.51 18.17
CA VAL A 233 9.38 -10.90 18.70
C VAL A 233 9.89 -9.91 19.75
N CYS A 234 9.68 -8.62 19.53
CA CYS A 234 10.16 -7.57 20.43
C CYS A 234 9.32 -7.48 21.72
N HIS A 235 7.99 -7.53 21.59
CA HIS A 235 7.05 -7.11 22.63
C HIS A 235 5.94 -8.12 22.92
N GLY A 236 6.02 -9.34 22.38
CA GLY A 236 4.97 -10.37 22.47
C GLY A 236 4.55 -10.73 23.90
N HIS A 237 5.48 -10.65 24.85
CA HIS A 237 5.21 -10.84 26.28
C HIS A 237 4.19 -9.84 26.87
N ILE A 238 4.07 -8.65 26.26
CA ILE A 238 3.09 -7.62 26.64
C ILE A 238 1.77 -7.90 25.91
N MET A 239 1.86 -8.30 24.64
CA MET A 239 0.70 -8.63 23.81
C MET A 239 -0.09 -9.83 24.32
N ASP A 240 0.53 -10.77 25.04
CA ASP A 240 -0.18 -11.89 25.69
C ASP A 240 -1.19 -11.42 26.75
N HIS A 241 -1.03 -10.20 27.26
CA HIS A 241 -1.91 -9.59 28.27
C HIS A 241 -2.77 -8.44 27.73
N CYS A 242 -2.57 -8.03 26.47
CA CYS A 242 -3.23 -6.89 25.86
C CYS A 242 -4.01 -7.32 24.63
N GLN A 243 -5.21 -6.75 24.44
CA GLN A 243 -6.01 -7.01 23.23
C GLN A 243 -5.43 -6.31 21.99
N TYR A 244 -4.52 -5.35 22.16
CA TYR A 244 -4.01 -4.48 21.12
C TYR A 244 -2.48 -4.43 21.14
N GLU A 245 -1.91 -4.22 19.96
CA GLU A 245 -0.49 -3.95 19.78
C GLU A 245 -0.12 -2.54 20.29
N PRO A 246 1.12 -2.33 20.78
CA PRO A 246 1.60 -1.00 21.15
C PRO A 246 1.66 -0.06 19.95
N ARG A 247 1.35 1.22 20.18
CA ARG A 247 1.56 2.28 19.20
C ARG A 247 3.06 2.57 19.05
N VAL A 248 3.60 2.40 17.86
CA VAL A 248 4.95 2.80 17.45
C VAL A 248 5.12 4.31 17.48
N PHE A 249 4.11 5.08 17.05
CA PHE A 249 4.18 6.54 17.06
C PHE A 249 3.04 7.11 17.90
N PHE A 250 3.39 7.95 18.88
CA PHE A 250 2.44 8.55 19.81
C PHE A 250 1.32 9.34 19.10
N GLU A 251 1.65 9.99 17.99
CA GLU A 251 0.74 10.84 17.22
C GLU A 251 -0.25 10.04 16.36
N ASN A 252 -0.02 8.74 16.19
CA ASN A 252 -0.79 7.90 15.29
C ASN A 252 -1.79 7.11 16.13
N GLY A 253 -3.08 7.42 16.07
CA GLY A 253 -4.10 6.68 16.81
C GLY A 253 -4.36 5.24 16.33
N ILE A 254 -3.44 4.67 15.54
CA ILE A 254 -3.51 3.34 14.94
C ILE A 254 -2.78 2.36 15.86
N PHE A 255 -3.47 1.31 16.31
CA PHE A 255 -2.92 0.31 17.22
C PHE A 255 -2.19 -0.82 16.51
N GLU A 256 -2.39 -0.98 15.22
CA GLU A 256 -2.00 -2.17 14.47
C GLU A 256 -0.65 -1.95 13.78
N ALA A 257 0.29 -2.87 13.96
CA ALA A 257 1.70 -2.71 13.61
C ALA A 257 1.93 -2.60 12.10
N GLY A 258 1.19 -3.36 11.28
CA GLY A 258 1.24 -3.33 9.83
C GLY A 258 0.84 -1.98 9.26
N TYR A 259 -0.30 -1.42 9.66
CA TYR A 259 -0.74 -0.08 9.27
C TYR A 259 0.19 1.01 9.79
N GLN A 260 0.77 0.85 10.98
CA GLN A 260 1.79 1.79 11.47
C GLN A 260 3.06 1.76 10.63
N TYR A 261 3.44 0.58 10.11
CA TYR A 261 4.53 0.44 9.14
C TYR A 261 4.17 1.10 7.79
N GLU A 262 2.96 0.89 7.28
CA GLU A 262 2.49 1.56 6.06
C GLU A 262 2.49 3.09 6.21
N MET A 263 2.05 3.60 7.36
CA MET A 263 2.11 5.02 7.68
C MET A 263 3.54 5.53 7.78
N PHE A 264 4.48 4.72 8.23
CA PHE A 264 5.90 5.09 8.18
C PHE A 264 6.43 5.14 6.73
N LEU A 265 6.07 4.16 5.91
CA LEU A 265 6.60 3.98 4.56
C LEU A 265 5.98 4.96 3.55
N TYR A 266 4.66 5.06 3.53
CA TYR A 266 3.89 5.88 2.58
C TYR A 266 3.47 7.21 3.19
N GLY A 267 3.35 7.28 4.52
CA GLY A 267 2.63 8.34 5.21
C GLY A 267 1.16 8.38 4.82
N SER A 268 0.56 7.21 4.67
CA SER A 268 -0.88 6.94 4.54
C SER A 268 -1.14 5.44 4.71
N LYS A 269 -2.38 5.08 5.06
CA LYS A 269 -2.85 3.70 5.13
C LYS A 269 -3.29 3.26 3.74
N ARG A 270 -2.96 2.04 3.29
CA ARG A 270 -3.49 1.50 2.04
C ARG A 270 -5.00 1.27 2.12
N LEU A 271 -5.76 1.70 1.12
CA LEU A 271 -7.16 1.29 1.00
C LEU A 271 -7.21 -0.14 0.44
N ALA A 272 -8.01 -1.00 1.06
CA ALA A 272 -8.24 -2.36 0.59
C ALA A 272 -9.12 -2.29 -0.67
N ALA A 273 -8.49 -2.14 -1.83
CA ALA A 273 -9.21 -2.01 -3.10
C ALA A 273 -8.67 -3.02 -4.09
N PHE A 274 -9.21 -4.24 -4.10
CA PHE A 274 -8.90 -5.21 -5.15
C PHE A 274 -9.86 -5.15 -6.33
N ASP A 275 -11.08 -4.63 -6.19
CA ASP A 275 -12.08 -5.00 -7.20
C ASP A 275 -12.28 -4.00 -8.34
N GLU A 276 -12.12 -2.69 -8.14
CA GLU A 276 -12.40 -1.72 -9.22
C GLU A 276 -11.25 -0.77 -9.53
N SER A 277 -10.68 -0.06 -8.56
CA SER A 277 -9.62 0.93 -8.84
C SER A 277 -8.35 0.32 -9.45
N MET A 278 -7.98 -0.90 -9.05
CA MET A 278 -6.85 -1.64 -9.63
C MET A 278 -7.05 -2.03 -11.10
N LYS A 279 -8.31 -2.15 -11.59
CA LYS A 279 -8.60 -2.48 -13.01
C LYS A 279 -8.05 -1.42 -13.96
N TYR A 280 -7.82 -0.20 -13.48
CA TYR A 280 -7.49 0.94 -14.33
C TYR A 280 -6.00 1.36 -14.29
N GLY A 281 -5.14 0.66 -13.55
CA GLY A 281 -3.68 0.80 -13.70
C GLY A 281 -3.05 2.11 -13.19
N HIS A 282 -3.79 2.95 -12.47
CA HIS A 282 -3.36 4.33 -12.20
C HIS A 282 -2.52 4.49 -10.92
N GLY A 283 -2.67 3.61 -9.94
CA GLY A 283 -1.97 3.72 -8.66
C GLY A 283 -2.65 2.92 -7.57
N ILE A 284 -2.16 3.10 -6.34
CA ILE A 284 -2.77 2.55 -5.14
C ILE A 284 -3.39 3.71 -4.38
N GLU A 285 -4.69 3.59 -4.12
CA GLU A 285 -5.41 4.52 -3.28
C GLU A 285 -5.01 4.31 -1.82
N THR A 286 -4.71 5.40 -1.15
CA THR A 286 -4.34 5.42 0.25
C THR A 286 -5.12 6.50 0.97
N GLN A 287 -5.36 6.30 2.25
CA GLN A 287 -6.10 7.23 3.07
C GLN A 287 -5.21 7.74 4.20
N TRP A 288 -5.18 9.05 4.35
CA TRP A 288 -4.66 9.74 5.51
C TRP A 288 -5.82 10.31 6.31
N ASN A 289 -5.89 10.02 7.60
CA ASN A 289 -6.90 10.63 8.45
C ASN A 289 -6.27 11.76 9.27
N THR A 290 -6.66 13.01 8.98
CA THR A 290 -6.25 14.19 9.76
C THR A 290 -6.99 14.29 11.10
N GLN A 291 -8.18 13.70 11.22
CA GLN A 291 -8.99 13.72 12.44
C GLN A 291 -8.56 12.70 13.51
N TYR A 292 -7.75 11.69 13.17
CA TYR A 292 -7.14 10.84 14.21
C TYR A 292 -6.13 11.60 15.10
N ILE A 293 -5.67 12.78 14.66
CA ILE A 293 -4.89 13.70 15.50
C ILE A 293 -5.80 14.45 16.50
N ALA A 294 -7.13 14.45 16.29
CA ALA A 294 -8.05 15.34 17.00
C ALA A 294 -9.21 14.66 17.76
N THR A 295 -9.63 13.44 17.42
CA THR A 295 -10.78 12.79 18.08
C THR A 295 -10.46 11.37 18.53
N ASP A 296 -9.98 11.31 19.78
CA ASP A 296 -9.62 10.11 20.52
C ASP A 296 -10.85 9.32 21.05
N THR A 297 -12.04 9.55 20.47
CA THR A 297 -13.35 9.32 21.13
C THR A 297 -14.35 8.43 20.39
N ALA A 298 -14.02 7.81 19.26
CA ALA A 298 -14.97 6.91 18.59
C ALA A 298 -14.30 5.64 18.04
N VAL A 299 -13.69 4.86 18.93
CA VAL A 299 -13.66 3.41 18.71
C VAL A 299 -15.03 2.91 19.17
N SER A 300 -15.86 2.42 18.25
CA SER A 300 -17.12 1.78 18.59
C SER A 300 -16.85 0.65 19.60
N GLN A 301 -17.80 0.38 20.50
CA GLN A 301 -17.69 -0.68 21.52
C GLN A 301 -17.46 -2.09 20.94
N ASP A 302 -17.57 -2.25 19.62
CA ASP A 302 -17.41 -3.51 18.89
C ASP A 302 -15.97 -3.75 18.42
N GLY A 303 -15.00 -2.90 18.80
CA GLY A 303 -13.56 -3.17 18.71
C GLY A 303 -12.96 -3.16 17.31
N PHE A 304 -13.78 -3.09 16.26
CA PHE A 304 -13.36 -2.71 14.92
C PHE A 304 -13.76 -1.25 14.70
N PRO A 305 -12.80 -0.31 14.50
CA PRO A 305 -13.17 1.00 13.99
C PRO A 305 -13.95 0.74 12.69
N ASP A 306 -15.17 1.31 12.60
CA ASP A 306 -15.96 1.27 11.37
C ASP A 306 -15.00 1.53 10.21
N LEU A 307 -14.84 0.52 9.36
CA LEU A 307 -13.90 0.54 8.24
C LEU A 307 -14.24 1.78 7.42
N PHE A 308 -13.34 2.76 7.53
CA PHE A 308 -13.37 4.08 6.92
C PHE A 308 -14.19 4.11 5.64
N LEU A 309 -15.42 4.65 5.71
CA LEU A 309 -16.19 4.86 4.50
C LEU A 309 -15.53 6.01 3.72
N PRO A 310 -15.30 5.85 2.40
CA PRO A 310 -14.84 6.93 1.54
C PRO A 310 -15.73 8.17 1.74
N GLY A 311 -15.11 9.33 1.96
CA GLY A 311 -15.83 10.60 2.14
C GLY A 311 -16.17 11.00 3.57
N GLU A 312 -15.67 10.30 4.60
CA GLU A 312 -15.79 10.80 5.97
C GLU A 312 -15.06 12.14 6.16
N PRO A 313 -15.69 13.13 6.84
CA PRO A 313 -15.04 14.39 7.15
C PRO A 313 -13.68 14.15 7.81
N GLY A 314 -12.61 14.80 7.32
CA GLY A 314 -11.27 14.70 7.91
C GLY A 314 -10.37 13.61 7.35
N THR A 315 -10.86 12.80 6.41
CA THR A 315 -10.01 11.89 5.63
C THR A 315 -9.55 12.57 4.34
N THR A 316 -8.29 12.36 3.97
CA THR A 316 -7.69 12.80 2.72
C THR A 316 -7.20 11.57 1.97
N GLU A 317 -7.73 11.38 0.77
CA GLU A 317 -7.34 10.30 -0.13
C GLU A 317 -6.19 10.75 -1.02
N PHE A 318 -5.15 9.92 -1.10
CA PHE A 318 -3.98 10.13 -1.91
C PHE A 318 -3.79 8.95 -2.85
N ILE A 319 -3.38 9.25 -4.08
CA ILE A 319 -2.89 8.22 -5.00
C ILE A 319 -1.37 8.15 -4.88
N ILE A 320 -0.86 6.93 -4.71
CA ILE A 320 0.54 6.61 -4.98
C ILE A 320 0.64 6.29 -6.48
N PRO A 321 1.41 7.07 -7.28
CA PRO A 321 1.54 6.83 -8.72
C PRO A 321 2.28 5.52 -9.03
N THR A 322 1.91 4.82 -10.10
CA THR A 322 2.67 3.63 -10.57
C THR A 322 4.10 3.98 -10.95
N SER A 323 4.34 5.19 -11.43
CA SER A 323 5.69 5.74 -11.65
C SER A 323 6.59 5.70 -10.43
N TRP A 324 6.03 6.12 -9.30
CA TRP A 324 6.72 6.16 -8.04
C TRP A 324 6.98 4.72 -7.58
N MET A 325 5.98 3.83 -7.63
CA MET A 325 6.16 2.41 -7.29
C MET A 325 7.25 1.77 -8.14
N ASN A 326 7.22 2.00 -9.46
CA ASN A 326 8.19 1.49 -10.40
C ASN A 326 9.62 1.90 -10.02
N SER A 327 9.83 3.16 -9.61
CA SER A 327 11.16 3.65 -9.23
C SER A 327 11.83 2.79 -8.14
N TRP A 328 11.08 2.20 -7.20
CA TRP A 328 11.65 1.37 -6.13
C TRP A 328 12.26 0.06 -6.63
N PHE A 329 11.91 -0.38 -7.83
CA PHE A 329 12.48 -1.55 -8.47
C PHE A 329 13.77 -1.24 -9.24
N PHE A 330 14.34 -0.04 -9.04
CA PHE A 330 15.60 0.36 -9.66
C PHE A 330 16.68 0.77 -8.67
N LYS A 331 17.92 0.34 -8.94
CA LYS A 331 19.13 0.69 -8.19
C LYS A 331 19.32 2.19 -8.04
N ALA A 332 18.98 2.97 -9.07
CA ALA A 332 19.10 4.42 -9.07
C ALA A 332 18.35 5.06 -7.87
N THR A 333 17.16 4.56 -7.55
CA THR A 333 16.36 5.05 -6.42
C THR A 333 17.03 4.72 -5.09
N TRP A 334 17.53 3.49 -4.93
CA TRP A 334 18.24 3.09 -3.72
C TRP A 334 19.58 3.83 -3.54
N ASP A 335 20.27 4.15 -4.64
CA ASP A 335 21.47 4.98 -4.60
C ASP A 335 21.17 6.42 -4.17
N GLN A 336 20.01 6.96 -4.55
CA GLN A 336 19.54 8.26 -4.04
C GLN A 336 19.21 8.19 -2.55
N ILE A 337 18.49 7.15 -2.11
CA ILE A 337 18.17 6.92 -0.69
C ILE A 337 19.45 6.87 0.15
N ARG A 338 20.47 6.12 -0.28
CA ARG A 338 21.77 6.02 0.42
C ARG A 338 22.49 7.35 0.54
N LYS A 339 22.39 8.20 -0.49
CA LYS A 339 23.00 9.54 -0.50
C LYS A 339 22.19 10.56 0.30
N SER A 340 20.91 10.30 0.57
CA SER A 340 20.05 11.23 1.30
C SER A 340 20.52 11.42 2.75
N PRO A 341 20.58 12.66 3.25
CA PRO A 341 20.88 12.95 4.66
C PRO A 341 19.95 12.20 5.61
N SER A 342 18.65 12.13 5.30
CA SER A 342 17.66 11.33 6.01
C SER A 342 16.85 10.49 5.02
N GLY A 343 16.86 9.17 5.18
CA GLY A 343 16.08 8.25 4.32
C GLY A 343 14.59 8.58 4.34
N PHE A 344 14.11 9.00 5.50
CA PHE A 344 12.72 9.39 5.74
C PHE A 344 12.26 10.58 4.89
N SER A 345 13.12 11.58 4.68
CA SER A 345 12.75 12.75 3.85
C SER A 345 12.60 12.38 2.38
N PHE A 346 13.35 11.38 1.89
CA PHE A 346 13.22 10.91 0.51
C PHE A 346 11.83 10.31 0.29
N MET A 347 11.39 9.44 1.22
CA MET A 347 10.10 8.76 1.09
C MET A 347 8.92 9.74 1.08
N GLN A 348 8.92 10.75 1.95
CA GLN A 348 7.78 11.67 2.04
C GLN A 348 7.85 12.82 1.02
N ASN A 349 9.04 13.24 0.58
CA ASN A 349 9.18 14.36 -0.36
C ASN A 349 9.06 13.94 -1.83
N GLU A 350 9.41 12.69 -2.18
CA GLU A 350 9.33 12.18 -3.56
C GLU A 350 7.99 11.54 -3.90
N ILE A 351 7.17 11.18 -2.90
CA ILE A 351 5.77 10.86 -3.19
C ILE A 351 5.13 12.18 -3.61
N SER A 352 4.99 12.38 -4.91
CA SER A 352 4.07 13.36 -5.47
C SER A 352 2.66 12.93 -5.09
N ARG A 353 2.28 13.20 -3.83
CA ARG A 353 0.98 12.88 -3.28
C ARG A 353 -0.01 13.73 -4.04
N VAL A 354 -0.72 13.08 -4.93
CA VAL A 354 -1.83 13.71 -5.62
C VAL A 354 -3.02 13.52 -4.72
N GLU A 355 -3.37 14.57 -3.99
CA GLU A 355 -4.63 14.64 -3.26
C GLU A 355 -5.75 14.44 -4.29
N LEU A 356 -6.41 13.28 -4.22
CA LEU A 356 -7.33 12.81 -5.25
C LEU A 356 -8.43 13.85 -5.48
N ARG A 357 -9.03 14.34 -4.39
CA ARG A 357 -10.07 15.35 -4.44
C ARG A 357 -9.62 16.64 -5.12
N LYS A 358 -8.42 17.14 -4.78
CA LYS A 358 -7.88 18.36 -5.38
C LYS A 358 -7.61 18.18 -6.87
N PHE A 359 -7.01 17.05 -7.24
CA PHE A 359 -6.72 16.72 -8.62
C PHE A 359 -8.00 16.56 -9.46
N LEU A 360 -9.01 15.86 -8.94
CA LEU A 360 -10.30 15.72 -9.58
C LEU A 360 -10.98 17.08 -9.78
N LEU A 361 -10.98 17.94 -8.75
CA LEU A 361 -11.54 19.29 -8.84
C LEU A 361 -10.79 20.16 -9.85
N GLU A 362 -9.45 20.12 -9.87
CA GLU A 362 -8.65 20.85 -10.87
C GLU A 362 -8.91 20.32 -12.29
N SER A 363 -9.05 19.00 -12.44
CA SER A 363 -9.33 18.34 -13.72
C SER A 363 -10.74 18.67 -14.24
N ILE A 364 -11.76 18.66 -13.36
CA ILE A 364 -13.13 19.05 -13.69
C ILE A 364 -13.20 20.54 -14.04
N ASN A 365 -12.52 21.41 -13.29
CA ASN A 365 -12.46 22.85 -13.58
C ASN A 365 -11.67 23.18 -14.86
N SER A 366 -10.88 22.24 -15.37
CA SER A 366 -10.19 22.36 -16.66
C SER A 366 -11.06 21.93 -17.85
N VAL A 367 -12.28 21.41 -17.61
CA VAL A 367 -13.27 21.14 -18.65
C VAL A 367 -13.76 22.48 -19.19
N ILE A 368 -13.32 22.83 -20.38
CA ILE A 368 -13.89 23.96 -21.11
C ILE A 368 -15.16 23.45 -21.79
N GLU A 369 -16.29 24.04 -21.41
CA GLU A 369 -17.53 23.92 -22.17
C GLU A 369 -17.34 24.68 -23.48
N VAL A 370 -17.15 23.95 -24.59
CA VAL A 370 -17.14 24.57 -25.92
C VAL A 370 -18.47 24.21 -26.58
N THR A 371 -19.40 25.16 -26.55
CA THR A 371 -20.65 25.08 -27.28
C THR A 371 -20.40 25.47 -28.73
N VAL A 372 -20.44 24.50 -29.65
CA VAL A 372 -20.47 24.76 -31.10
C VAL A 372 -21.81 24.25 -31.61
N ASP A 373 -22.63 25.14 -32.19
CA ASP A 373 -23.92 24.82 -32.81
C ASP A 373 -24.93 24.09 -31.90
N GLY A 374 -24.98 24.46 -30.61
CA GLY A 374 -25.92 23.86 -29.64
C GLY A 374 -25.53 22.45 -29.17
N VAL A 375 -24.32 22.01 -29.48
CA VAL A 375 -23.74 20.75 -28.99
C VAL A 375 -22.73 21.06 -27.89
N VAL A 376 -22.94 20.50 -26.70
CA VAL A 376 -21.97 20.55 -25.61
C VAL A 376 -20.84 19.58 -25.95
N LYS A 377 -19.68 20.11 -26.33
CA LYS A 377 -18.44 19.32 -26.41
C LYS A 377 -17.61 19.65 -25.17
N ALA A 378 -17.46 18.68 -24.28
CA ALA A 378 -16.56 18.81 -23.15
C ALA A 378 -15.13 18.61 -23.66
N LYS A 379 -14.27 19.62 -23.47
CA LYS A 379 -12.83 19.51 -23.74
C LYS A 379 -12.08 19.67 -22.43
N MET A 380 -11.51 18.57 -21.91
CA MET A 380 -10.60 18.66 -20.77
C MET A 380 -9.26 19.25 -21.24
N ARG A 381 -8.87 20.38 -20.67
CA ARG A 381 -7.57 20.99 -20.97
C ARG A 381 -6.52 20.39 -20.04
N GLY A 382 -5.86 19.31 -20.49
CA GLY A 382 -4.68 18.79 -19.82
C GLY A 382 -3.57 19.85 -19.75
N LYS A 383 -2.74 19.81 -18.69
CA LYS A 383 -1.69 20.82 -18.48
C LYS A 383 -0.61 20.80 -19.57
N GLU A 384 -0.44 19.69 -20.30
CA GLU A 384 0.41 19.61 -21.51
C GLU A 384 -0.18 18.59 -22.51
N ASN A 385 -0.53 19.04 -23.72
CA ASN A 385 -0.75 18.26 -24.97
C ASN A 385 -1.73 17.07 -25.08
N TYR A 386 -2.62 16.82 -24.12
CA TYR A 386 -3.70 15.84 -24.30
C TYR A 386 -5.07 16.52 -24.52
N ASP A 387 -5.60 16.43 -25.73
CA ASP A 387 -6.98 16.80 -26.07
C ASP A 387 -7.84 15.53 -25.99
N LEU A 388 -8.57 15.32 -24.89
CA LEU A 388 -9.63 14.31 -24.85
C LEU A 388 -10.90 14.91 -25.48
N VAL A 389 -11.32 14.37 -26.62
CA VAL A 389 -12.56 14.79 -27.31
C VAL A 389 -13.63 13.74 -27.07
N ILE A 390 -14.62 14.07 -26.24
CA ILE A 390 -15.80 13.23 -26.02
C ILE A 390 -16.86 13.66 -27.05
N GLU A 391 -17.15 12.81 -28.03
CA GLU A 391 -18.25 13.05 -28.99
C GLU A 391 -19.46 12.14 -28.67
N GLU A 392 -20.55 12.80 -28.28
CA GLU A 392 -21.95 12.36 -28.20
C GLU A 392 -22.36 11.35 -27.10
N ILE A 393 -23.25 11.83 -26.21
CA ILE A 393 -24.38 11.07 -25.66
C ILE A 393 -25.64 11.74 -26.22
N ARG A 394 -26.39 11.04 -27.08
CA ARG A 394 -27.81 11.35 -27.32
C ARG A 394 -28.61 10.08 -27.11
N PRO A 395 -29.59 10.04 -26.19
CA PRO A 395 -30.55 8.96 -26.20
C PRO A 395 -31.54 9.20 -27.34
N ALA A 396 -31.61 8.27 -28.29
CA ALA A 396 -32.82 8.03 -29.07
C ALA A 396 -33.23 6.57 -28.87
N PRO A 397 -34.55 6.26 -28.87
CA PRO A 397 -35.02 4.96 -28.41
C PRO A 397 -34.59 3.86 -29.38
N GLY A 398 -33.77 2.92 -28.88
CA GLY A 398 -33.89 1.52 -29.31
C GLY A 398 -32.76 0.85 -30.08
N GLU A 399 -31.51 1.34 -30.15
CA GLU A 399 -30.34 0.50 -30.48
C GLU A 399 -29.00 1.26 -30.38
N LEU A 400 -27.93 0.59 -29.89
CA LEU A 400 -26.58 1.14 -29.70
C LEU A 400 -25.57 0.42 -30.61
N TRP A 401 -24.84 1.15 -31.44
CA TRP A 401 -23.64 0.67 -32.12
C TRP A 401 -22.50 1.68 -31.96
N ILE A 402 -21.37 1.23 -31.41
CA ILE A 402 -20.15 2.01 -31.29
C ILE A 402 -19.31 1.81 -32.55
N LYS A 403 -18.95 2.89 -33.25
CA LYS A 403 -17.95 2.84 -34.34
C LYS A 403 -16.76 3.74 -34.01
N ARG A 404 -15.66 3.13 -33.55
CA ARG A 404 -14.35 3.79 -33.41
C ARG A 404 -13.80 4.16 -34.80
N LYS A 405 -13.38 5.40 -34.99
CA LYS A 405 -12.42 5.78 -36.05
C LYS A 405 -11.10 6.19 -35.39
N PRO A 406 -9.95 5.62 -35.79
CA PRO A 406 -8.67 6.17 -35.40
C PRO A 406 -8.38 7.41 -36.26
N THR A 407 -8.14 8.55 -35.63
CA THR A 407 -7.62 9.73 -36.32
C THR A 407 -6.09 9.68 -36.27
N PRO A 408 -5.38 9.59 -37.40
CA PRO A 408 -3.92 9.68 -37.39
C PRO A 408 -3.52 11.14 -37.33
N TYR A 409 -2.89 11.58 -36.23
CA TYR A 409 -2.23 12.89 -36.19
C TYR A 409 -0.75 12.74 -36.56
N ARG A 410 -0.35 13.40 -37.66
CA ARG A 410 1.05 13.70 -37.98
C ARG A 410 1.46 14.98 -37.25
N LEU A 411 2.55 14.91 -36.49
CA LEU A 411 3.22 16.09 -35.92
C LEU A 411 3.75 17.01 -37.05
N PRO A 412 3.65 18.34 -36.93
CA PRO A 412 4.38 19.23 -37.82
C PRO A 412 5.86 19.21 -37.44
N LEU A 413 6.71 18.70 -38.32
CA LEU A 413 8.16 18.90 -38.25
C LEU A 413 8.43 20.40 -38.44
N ARG A 414 9.02 21.06 -37.44
CA ARG A 414 9.72 22.32 -37.68
C ARG A 414 11.10 22.01 -38.28
N PRO A 415 11.57 22.76 -39.29
CA PRO A 415 12.95 22.62 -39.73
C PRO A 415 13.87 23.10 -38.61
N ILE A 416 14.88 22.30 -38.30
CA ILE A 416 16.08 22.76 -37.59
C ILE A 416 16.91 23.47 -38.67
N GLU A 417 17.06 24.78 -38.53
CA GLU A 417 18.10 25.53 -39.26
C GLU A 417 19.46 25.20 -38.62
N TRP A 418 20.44 24.87 -39.48
CA TRP A 418 21.82 24.53 -39.11
C TRP A 418 22.67 25.77 -38.84
#